data_AF-A0A524HYJ4-F1
#
_entry.id   AF-A0A524HYJ4-F1
#
_cell.length_a   1.000
_cell.length_b   1.000
_cell.length_c   1.000
_cell.angle_alpha   90.00
_cell.angle_beta   90.00
_cell.angle_gamma   90.00
#
_symmetry.space_group_name_H-M   'P 1'
#
loop_
_entity.id
_entity.type
_entity.pdbx_description
1 polymer ?
#
loop_
_entity_poly.entity_id
_entity_poly.type
_entity_poly.pdbx_seq_one_letter_code
_entity_poly.pdbx_strand_id
1 'polypeptide(L)'
;MVGGLLAVILVFYAMRDHIKMERIAFPTRPILVYLVPVTIGMLCFTVITNVDTFLARNFFSYYDASLYSAASMLGKISLWLPAAVSLVMFSKVSEAHSQKKRTIGIMRRSIMYVLMLGGITALGFFLFPELTLDLLYGAQYVPAAPVLRIMGVAMFFLCLAQLFLFYGLATDHYAYIIILSVFTVFQLLIMTMFHSDIVQFAMVILISAISICFISWAYMEVQLLRKDRGRGDEDRDEGFTPPQL
;
A
#
# COMPACT_ATOMS: atom_id res chain seq x y z
N MET A 1 -6.77 -14.89 -23.33
CA MET A 1 -7.84 -13.86 -23.35
C MET A 1 -9.23 -14.45 -23.61
N VAL A 2 -9.40 -15.46 -24.47
CA VAL A 2 -10.69 -16.11 -24.76
C VAL A 2 -11.32 -16.83 -23.54
N GLY A 3 -10.51 -17.50 -22.71
CA GLY A 3 -11.01 -18.17 -21.50
C GLY A 3 -11.55 -17.23 -20.42
N GLY A 4 -11.05 -15.99 -20.35
CA GLY A 4 -11.56 -14.97 -19.43
C GLY A 4 -12.96 -14.47 -19.82
N LEU A 5 -13.22 -14.33 -21.12
CA LEU A 5 -14.54 -13.97 -21.65
C LEU A 5 -15.57 -15.07 -21.36
N LEU A 6 -15.20 -16.34 -21.54
CA LEU A 6 -16.08 -17.48 -21.22
C LEU A 6 -16.42 -17.57 -19.73
N ALA A 7 -15.46 -17.30 -18.85
CA ALA A 7 -15.69 -17.27 -17.40
C ALA A 7 -16.66 -16.15 -17.00
N VAL A 8 -16.52 -14.95 -17.59
CA VAL A 8 -17.44 -13.82 -17.32
C VAL A 8 -18.85 -14.15 -17.80
N ILE A 9 -19.00 -14.77 -18.97
CA ILE A 9 -20.32 -15.17 -19.51
C ILE A 9 -20.97 -16.25 -18.64
N LEU A 10 -20.20 -17.25 -18.20
CA LEU A 10 -20.70 -18.31 -17.29
C LEU A 10 -21.13 -17.74 -15.93
N VAL A 11 -20.38 -16.80 -15.37
CA VAL A 11 -20.73 -16.13 -14.10
C VAL A 11 -22.00 -15.30 -14.27
N PHE A 12 -22.14 -14.52 -15.35
CA PHE A 12 -23.35 -13.76 -15.63
C PHE A 12 -24.57 -14.67 -15.85
N TYR A 13 -24.39 -15.81 -16.53
CA TYR A 13 -25.45 -16.78 -16.75
C TYR A 13 -25.87 -17.49 -15.45
N ALA A 14 -24.90 -17.94 -14.64
CA ALA A 14 -25.16 -18.60 -13.36
C ALA A 14 -25.79 -17.66 -12.32
N MET A 15 -25.42 -16.38 -12.32
CA MET A 15 -25.99 -15.39 -11.41
C MET A 15 -27.38 -14.91 -11.81
N ARG A 16 -27.78 -15.07 -13.08
CA ARG A 16 -29.11 -14.66 -13.57
C ARG A 16 -30.26 -15.24 -12.72
N ASP A 17 -30.12 -16.49 -12.27
CA ASP A 17 -31.18 -17.18 -11.53
C ASP A 17 -31.19 -16.86 -10.02
N HIS A 18 -30.12 -16.26 -9.49
CA HIS A 18 -30.01 -15.86 -8.08
C HIS A 18 -30.18 -14.35 -7.85
N ILE A 19 -30.29 -13.53 -8.90
CA ILE A 19 -30.58 -12.08 -8.81
C ILE A 19 -32.11 -11.85 -8.75
N LYS A 20 -32.76 -12.44 -7.74
CA LYS A 20 -34.01 -11.91 -7.19
C LYS A 20 -33.70 -11.31 -5.82
N MET A 21 -32.75 -10.37 -5.78
CA MET A 21 -32.54 -9.54 -4.61
C MET A 21 -33.64 -8.48 -4.59
N GLU A 22 -34.39 -8.48 -3.49
CA GLU A 22 -35.24 -7.37 -3.07
C GLU A 22 -34.46 -6.06 -3.29
N ARG A 23 -35.02 -5.13 -4.06
CA ARG A 23 -34.35 -3.85 -4.36
C ARG A 23 -34.32 -3.02 -3.08
N ILE A 24 -33.33 -3.28 -2.22
CA ILE A 24 -32.96 -2.36 -1.16
C ILE A 24 -32.56 -1.08 -1.87
N ALA A 25 -33.27 0.02 -1.60
CA ALA A 25 -32.97 1.33 -2.15
C ALA A 25 -31.61 1.78 -1.60
N PHE A 26 -30.53 1.39 -2.27
CA PHE A 26 -29.19 1.81 -1.89
C PHE A 26 -29.06 3.31 -2.14
N PRO A 27 -28.72 4.11 -1.12
CA PRO A 27 -28.41 5.51 -1.33
C PRO A 27 -27.10 5.56 -2.14
N THR A 28 -27.20 5.88 -3.43
CA THR A 28 -26.08 5.89 -4.39
C THR A 28 -25.08 7.01 -4.12
N ARG A 29 -25.55 8.15 -3.59
CA ARG A 29 -24.73 9.34 -3.34
C ARG A 29 -23.67 9.13 -2.24
N PRO A 30 -23.96 8.57 -1.06
CA PRO A 30 -22.95 8.22 -0.06
C PRO A 30 -21.87 7.27 -0.58
N ILE A 31 -22.26 6.27 -1.38
CA ILE A 31 -21.34 5.29 -1.96
C ILE A 31 -20.39 5.97 -2.95
N LEU A 32 -20.91 6.83 -3.83
CA LEU A 32 -20.10 7.61 -4.78
C LEU A 32 -19.11 8.54 -4.07
N VAL A 33 -19.54 9.20 -3.00
CA VAL A 33 -18.66 10.08 -2.20
C VAL A 33 -17.55 9.29 -1.50
N TYR A 34 -17.81 8.06 -1.07
CA TYR A 34 -16.80 7.14 -0.52
C TYR A 34 -15.83 6.62 -1.60
N LEU A 35 -16.34 6.30 -2.80
CA LEU A 35 -15.53 5.74 -3.88
C LEU A 35 -14.46 6.71 -4.39
N VAL A 36 -14.77 8.00 -4.48
CA VAL A 36 -13.82 9.02 -4.98
C VAL A 36 -12.47 9.00 -4.24
N PRO A 37 -12.41 9.17 -2.91
CA PRO A 37 -11.14 9.13 -2.18
C PRO A 37 -10.47 7.75 -2.27
N VAL A 38 -11.23 6.65 -2.22
CA VAL A 38 -10.69 5.29 -2.37
C VAL A 38 -9.97 5.14 -3.71
N THR A 39 -10.62 5.54 -4.80
CA THR A 39 -10.04 5.48 -6.15
C THR A 39 -8.81 6.37 -6.25
N ILE A 40 -8.85 7.60 -5.71
CA ILE A 40 -7.68 8.49 -5.71
C ILE A 40 -6.51 7.86 -4.94
N GLY A 41 -6.74 7.31 -3.75
CA GLY A 41 -5.69 6.67 -2.95
C GLY A 41 -5.08 5.45 -3.64
N MET A 42 -5.91 4.60 -4.24
CA MET A 42 -5.46 3.44 -5.02
C MET A 42 -4.71 3.85 -6.29
N LEU A 43 -5.16 4.90 -6.98
CA LEU A 43 -4.47 5.45 -8.15
C LEU A 43 -3.10 6.01 -7.76
N CYS A 44 -3.01 6.83 -6.71
CA CYS A 44 -1.73 7.34 -6.20
C CYS A 44 -0.78 6.18 -5.86
N PHE A 45 -1.27 5.16 -5.16
CA PHE A 45 -0.47 3.98 -4.83
C PHE A 45 -0.04 3.16 -6.07
N THR A 46 -0.88 3.11 -7.09
CA THR A 46 -0.53 2.43 -8.35
C THR A 46 0.54 3.21 -9.11
N VAL A 47 0.41 4.54 -9.16
CA VAL A 47 1.40 5.43 -9.79
C VAL A 47 2.72 5.32 -9.06
N ILE A 48 2.76 5.46 -7.73
CA ILE A 48 4.01 5.48 -6.97
C ILE A 48 4.82 4.17 -7.10
N THR A 49 4.15 3.04 -7.32
CA THR A 49 4.77 1.71 -7.42
C THR A 49 5.13 1.31 -8.85
N ASN A 50 4.63 1.99 -9.89
CA ASN A 50 4.84 1.58 -11.28
C ASN A 50 5.38 2.67 -12.21
N VAL A 51 5.23 3.94 -11.84
CA VAL A 51 5.66 5.05 -12.69
C VAL A 51 7.17 5.07 -12.90
N ASP A 52 7.93 4.51 -11.96
CA ASP A 52 9.37 4.34 -12.05
C ASP A 52 9.77 3.56 -13.31
N THR A 53 9.14 2.40 -13.54
CA THR A 53 9.45 1.56 -14.72
C THR A 53 9.05 2.23 -16.03
N PHE A 54 8.01 3.08 -16.01
CA PHE A 54 7.61 3.86 -17.18
C PHE A 54 8.63 4.97 -17.49
N LEU A 55 9.03 5.74 -16.47
CA LEU A 55 10.02 6.81 -16.60
C LEU A 55 11.40 6.27 -16.99
N ALA A 56 11.81 5.14 -16.43
CA ALA A 56 13.09 4.51 -16.74
C ALA A 56 13.22 4.16 -18.23
N ARG A 57 12.14 3.70 -18.88
CA ARG A 57 12.10 3.42 -20.32
C ARG A 57 12.24 4.66 -21.20
N ASN A 58 11.85 5.83 -20.68
CA ASN A 58 11.92 7.09 -21.42
C ASN A 58 13.25 7.82 -21.24
N PHE A 59 13.88 7.69 -20.07
CA PHE A 59 15.11 8.41 -19.74
C PHE A 59 16.40 7.63 -20.02
N PHE A 60 16.37 6.30 -19.93
CA PHE A 60 17.58 5.48 -20.07
C PHE A 60 17.67 4.77 -21.42
N SER A 61 18.87 4.29 -21.74
CA SER A 61 19.09 3.41 -22.90
C SER A 61 18.24 2.12 -22.78
N TYR A 62 17.97 1.45 -23.90
CA TYR A 62 17.20 0.20 -23.89
C TYR A 62 17.82 -0.86 -22.95
N TYR A 63 19.16 -0.93 -22.90
CA TYR A 63 19.90 -1.84 -22.04
C TYR A 63 19.68 -1.51 -20.56
N ASP A 64 19.92 -0.27 -20.14
CA ASP A 64 19.80 0.13 -18.72
C ASP A 64 18.34 0.10 -18.25
N ALA A 65 17.39 0.50 -19.10
CA ALA A 65 15.96 0.41 -18.81
C ALA A 65 15.51 -1.04 -18.61
N SER A 66 16.08 -1.99 -19.36
CA SER A 66 15.79 -3.42 -19.21
C SER A 66 16.35 -3.98 -17.89
N LEU A 67 17.59 -3.62 -17.53
CA LEU A 67 18.23 -3.98 -16.27
C LEU A 67 17.42 -3.46 -15.07
N TYR A 68 17.07 -2.16 -15.11
CA TYR A 68 16.24 -1.53 -14.08
C TYR A 68 14.86 -2.19 -13.97
N SER A 69 14.20 -2.46 -15.09
CA SER A 69 12.87 -3.08 -15.11
C SER A 69 12.89 -4.47 -14.47
N ALA A 70 13.91 -5.29 -14.76
CA ALA A 70 14.08 -6.61 -14.15
C ALA A 70 14.27 -6.52 -12.63
N ALA A 71 15.17 -5.64 -12.17
CA ALA A 71 15.41 -5.41 -10.74
C ALA A 71 14.18 -4.85 -10.01
N SER A 72 13.46 -3.88 -10.61
CA SER A 72 12.22 -3.32 -10.05
C SER A 72 11.13 -4.38 -9.94
N MET A 73 10.99 -5.25 -10.95
CA MET A 73 9.99 -6.31 -10.95
C MET A 73 10.26 -7.36 -9.86
N LEU A 74 11.53 -7.74 -9.66
CA LEU A 74 11.91 -8.61 -8.55
C LEU A 74 11.70 -7.93 -7.19
N GLY A 75 12.08 -6.66 -7.05
CA GLY A 75 11.85 -5.89 -5.83
C GLY A 75 10.37 -5.84 -5.43
N LYS A 76 9.45 -5.75 -6.40
CA LYS A 76 8.00 -5.77 -6.16
C LYS A 76 7.50 -7.06 -5.50
N ILE A 77 8.26 -8.16 -5.54
CA ILE A 77 7.93 -9.38 -4.79
C ILE A 77 7.86 -9.07 -3.28
N SER A 78 8.76 -8.21 -2.78
CA SER A 78 8.74 -7.75 -1.38
C SER A 78 7.53 -6.90 -1.01
N LEU A 79 6.83 -6.33 -2.02
CA LEU A 79 5.58 -5.62 -1.82
C LEU A 79 4.38 -6.58 -1.87
N TRP A 80 4.31 -7.44 -2.87
CA TRP A 80 3.14 -8.28 -3.13
C TRP A 80 3.01 -9.47 -2.19
N LEU A 81 4.12 -10.04 -1.74
CA LEU A 81 4.12 -11.20 -0.84
C LEU A 81 3.42 -10.88 0.50
N PRO A 82 3.76 -9.78 1.21
CA PRO A 82 3.02 -9.35 2.39
C PRO A 82 1.66 -8.67 2.11
N ALA A 83 1.34 -8.26 0.87
CA ALA A 83 0.12 -7.51 0.57
C ALA A 83 -1.19 -8.25 0.92
N ALA A 84 -1.18 -9.59 0.91
CA ALA A 84 -2.32 -10.40 1.36
C ALA A 84 -2.72 -10.10 2.81
N VAL A 85 -1.73 -9.82 3.67
CA VAL A 85 -1.97 -9.44 5.08
C VAL A 85 -2.73 -8.12 5.15
N SER A 86 -2.35 -7.14 4.33
CA SER A 86 -3.01 -5.84 4.25
C SER A 86 -4.48 -6.01 3.84
N LEU A 87 -4.78 -6.90 2.89
CA LEU A 87 -6.16 -7.17 2.46
C LEU A 87 -7.00 -7.80 3.58
N VAL A 88 -6.46 -8.79 4.30
CA VAL A 88 -7.17 -9.41 5.44
C VAL A 88 -7.37 -8.39 6.56
N MET A 89 -6.37 -7.54 6.81
CA MET A 89 -6.47 -6.46 7.77
C MET A 89 -7.60 -5.49 7.39
N PHE A 90 -7.70 -5.10 6.12
CA PHE A 90 -8.76 -4.21 5.62
C PHE A 90 -10.14 -4.75 5.98
N SER A 91 -10.44 -6.00 5.62
CA SER A 91 -11.75 -6.62 5.89
C SER A 91 -12.05 -6.69 7.39
N LYS A 92 -11.09 -7.14 8.20
CA LYS A 92 -11.26 -7.25 9.66
C LYS A 92 -11.41 -5.90 10.37
N VAL A 93 -10.69 -4.88 9.90
CA VAL A 93 -10.78 -3.53 10.47
C VAL A 93 -12.10 -2.88 10.09
N SER A 94 -12.56 -3.04 8.85
CA SER A 94 -13.86 -2.54 8.38
C SER A 94 -15.01 -3.15 9.20
N GLU A 95 -14.97 -4.47 9.42
CA GLU A 95 -15.94 -5.17 10.27
C GLU A 95 -15.89 -4.65 11.72
N ALA A 96 -14.70 -4.61 12.33
CA ALA A 96 -14.55 -4.14 13.71
C ALA A 96 -14.95 -2.66 13.88
N HIS A 97 -14.72 -1.82 12.86
CA HIS A 97 -15.10 -0.41 12.85
C HIS A 97 -16.62 -0.24 12.84
N SER A 98 -17.34 -1.01 12.01
CA SER A 98 -18.81 -1.02 12.00
C SER A 98 -19.41 -1.44 13.35
N GLN A 99 -18.73 -2.34 14.07
CA GLN A 99 -19.11 -2.79 15.41
C GLN A 99 -18.60 -1.88 16.55
N LYS A 100 -18.00 -0.72 16.24
CA LYS A 100 -17.37 0.22 17.19
C LYS A 100 -16.32 -0.43 18.11
N LYS A 101 -15.71 -1.54 17.68
CA LYS A 101 -14.67 -2.28 18.43
C LYS A 101 -13.28 -1.66 18.24
N ARG A 102 -12.33 -2.00 19.12
CA ARG A 102 -10.93 -1.56 19.02
C ARG A 102 -10.24 -2.22 17.83
N THR A 103 -9.79 -1.41 16.86
CA THR A 103 -9.13 -1.84 15.61
C THR A 103 -7.60 -1.92 15.72
N ILE A 104 -7.02 -1.28 16.73
CA ILE A 104 -5.56 -1.09 16.89
C ILE A 104 -4.81 -2.42 17.05
N GLY A 105 -5.41 -3.37 17.78
CA GLY A 105 -4.80 -4.69 17.97
C GLY A 105 -4.67 -5.50 16.67
N ILE A 106 -5.60 -5.31 15.73
CA ILE A 106 -5.57 -5.96 14.41
C ILE A 106 -4.42 -5.38 13.59
N MET A 107 -4.34 -4.06 13.54
CA MET A 107 -3.29 -3.32 12.86
C MET A 107 -1.88 -3.69 13.35
N ARG A 108 -1.64 -3.70 14.67
CA ARG A 108 -0.32 -4.03 15.23
C ARG A 108 0.14 -5.45 14.88
N ARG A 109 -0.79 -6.41 14.86
CA ARG A 109 -0.52 -7.78 14.41
C ARG A 109 -0.21 -7.83 12.92
N SER A 110 -0.96 -7.10 12.10
CA SER A 110 -0.71 -7.01 10.67
C SER A 110 0.65 -6.39 10.35
N ILE A 111 1.06 -5.33 11.05
CA ILE A 111 2.41 -4.76 10.93
C ILE A 111 3.47 -5.82 11.24
N MET A 112 3.32 -6.59 12.32
CA MET A 112 4.26 -7.66 12.65
C MET A 112 4.39 -8.70 11.53
N TYR A 113 3.28 -9.14 10.95
CA TYR A 113 3.30 -10.09 9.82
C TYR A 113 3.93 -9.48 8.57
N VAL A 114 3.67 -8.21 8.25
CA VAL A 114 4.30 -7.53 7.11
C VAL A 114 5.79 -7.33 7.35
N LEU A 115 6.21 -6.96 8.56
CA LEU A 115 7.62 -6.86 8.94
C LEU A 115 8.34 -8.21 8.79
N MET A 116 7.71 -9.30 9.21
CA MET A 116 8.28 -10.65 9.04
C MET A 116 8.37 -11.05 7.57
N LEU A 117 7.26 -11.08 6.86
CA LEU A 117 7.21 -11.56 5.47
C LEU A 117 7.98 -10.64 4.53
N GLY A 118 7.72 -9.34 4.60
CA GLY A 118 8.39 -8.34 3.81
C GLY A 118 9.86 -8.22 4.17
N GLY A 119 10.21 -8.26 5.46
CA GLY A 119 11.59 -8.19 5.92
C GLY A 119 12.42 -9.39 5.46
N ILE A 120 11.87 -10.62 5.53
CA ILE A 120 12.56 -11.83 5.03
C ILE A 120 12.86 -11.70 3.53
N THR A 121 11.88 -11.25 2.73
CA THR A 121 12.10 -11.09 1.28
C THR A 121 13.11 -10.00 0.97
N ALA A 122 13.01 -8.83 1.62
CA ALA A 122 13.94 -7.72 1.43
C ALA A 122 15.36 -8.11 1.87
N LEU A 123 15.50 -8.84 2.97
CA LEU A 123 16.78 -9.37 3.44
C LEU A 123 17.38 -10.38 2.45
N GLY A 124 16.56 -11.26 1.88
CA GLY A 124 16.99 -12.19 0.83
C GLY A 124 17.57 -11.47 -0.39
N PHE A 125 16.89 -10.44 -0.88
CA PHE A 125 17.38 -9.61 -1.98
C PHE A 125 18.58 -8.74 -1.60
N PHE A 126 18.70 -8.33 -0.34
CA PHE A 126 19.83 -7.58 0.15
C PHE A 126 21.12 -8.43 0.20
N LEU A 127 21.01 -9.64 0.74
CA LEU A 127 22.14 -10.56 0.91
C LEU A 127 22.55 -11.24 -0.40
N PHE A 128 21.59 -11.68 -1.22
CA PHE A 128 21.85 -12.50 -2.41
C PHE A 128 21.24 -11.91 -3.71
N PRO A 129 21.50 -10.64 -4.07
CA PRO A 129 20.90 -10.04 -5.27
C PRO A 129 21.44 -10.67 -6.57
N GLU A 130 22.74 -10.94 -6.66
CA GLU A 130 23.39 -11.49 -7.85
C GLU A 130 22.88 -12.90 -8.15
N LEU A 131 22.80 -13.76 -7.12
CA LEU A 131 22.24 -15.10 -7.23
C LEU A 131 20.78 -15.06 -7.70
N THR A 132 19.98 -14.13 -7.15
CA THR A 132 18.57 -13.99 -7.51
C THR A 132 18.42 -13.57 -8.97
N LEU A 133 19.23 -12.60 -9.43
CA LEU A 133 19.20 -12.11 -10.80
C LEU A 133 19.70 -13.14 -11.79
N ASP A 134 20.80 -13.82 -11.49
CA ASP A 134 21.36 -14.85 -12.36
C ASP A 134 20.40 -16.04 -12.50
N LEU A 135 19.78 -16.47 -11.40
CA LEU A 135 18.83 -17.60 -11.42
C LEU A 135 17.55 -17.30 -12.21
N LEU A 136 17.00 -16.08 -12.11
CA LEU A 136 15.70 -15.73 -12.69
C LEU A 136 15.79 -15.09 -14.08
N TYR A 137 16.86 -14.35 -14.35
CA TYR A 137 17.05 -13.58 -15.59
C TYR A 137 18.36 -13.88 -16.33
N GLY A 138 19.34 -14.50 -15.66
CA GLY A 138 20.66 -14.85 -16.21
C GLY A 138 21.75 -13.80 -15.98
N ALA A 139 23.00 -14.21 -16.17
CA ALA A 139 24.22 -13.45 -15.86
C ALA A 139 24.26 -12.03 -16.46
N GLN A 140 23.62 -11.81 -17.61
CA GLN A 140 23.53 -10.50 -18.25
C GLN A 140 22.79 -9.44 -17.42
N TYR A 141 21.98 -9.85 -16.42
CA TYR A 141 21.23 -8.97 -15.52
C TYR A 141 21.89 -8.75 -14.16
N VAL A 142 23.01 -9.45 -13.87
CA VAL A 142 23.78 -9.28 -12.63
C VAL A 142 24.23 -7.83 -12.37
N PRO A 143 24.55 -7.00 -13.39
CA PRO A 143 24.84 -5.57 -13.17
C PRO A 143 23.71 -4.80 -12.48
N ALA A 144 22.46 -5.29 -12.51
CA ALA A 144 21.32 -4.70 -11.82
C ALA A 144 21.25 -5.03 -10.31
N ALA A 145 22.22 -5.79 -9.77
CA ALA A 145 22.23 -6.22 -8.37
C ALA A 145 22.15 -5.06 -7.35
N PRO A 146 22.85 -3.92 -7.52
CA PRO A 146 22.71 -2.77 -6.62
C PRO A 146 21.28 -2.20 -6.64
N VAL A 147 20.66 -2.14 -7.82
CA VAL A 147 19.28 -1.68 -7.98
C VAL A 147 18.33 -2.64 -7.27
N LEU A 148 18.52 -3.96 -7.41
CA LEU A 148 17.68 -4.95 -6.74
C LEU A 148 17.74 -4.82 -5.21
N ARG A 149 18.94 -4.63 -4.64
CA ARG A 149 19.08 -4.41 -3.19
C ARG A 149 18.24 -3.23 -2.71
N ILE A 150 18.33 -2.11 -3.42
CA ILE A 150 17.61 -0.87 -3.07
C ILE A 150 16.10 -1.06 -3.27
N MET A 151 15.69 -1.64 -4.40
CA MET A 151 14.28 -1.83 -4.73
C MET A 151 13.59 -2.82 -3.81
N GLY A 152 14.25 -3.90 -3.37
CA GLY A 152 13.70 -4.83 -2.39
C GLY A 152 13.34 -4.14 -1.07
N VAL A 153 14.24 -3.29 -0.56
CA VAL A 153 14.01 -2.51 0.67
C VAL A 153 12.96 -1.43 0.45
N ALA A 154 13.00 -0.71 -0.68
CA ALA A 154 12.03 0.33 -1.00
C ALA A 154 10.60 -0.22 -1.09
N MET A 155 10.43 -1.34 -1.78
CA MET A 155 9.14 -2.00 -1.98
C MET A 155 8.58 -2.58 -0.67
N PHE A 156 9.45 -3.03 0.23
CA PHE A 156 9.07 -3.40 1.59
C PHE A 156 8.46 -2.22 2.38
N PHE A 157 9.10 -1.05 2.38
CA PHE A 157 8.55 0.15 3.02
C PHE A 157 7.25 0.62 2.36
N LEU A 158 7.14 0.51 1.03
CA LEU A 158 5.88 0.79 0.32
C LEU A 158 4.76 -0.18 0.70
N CYS A 159 5.06 -1.45 1.01
CA CYS A 159 4.06 -2.37 1.53
C CYS A 159 3.52 -1.92 2.90
N LEU A 160 4.40 -1.45 3.80
CA LEU A 160 3.95 -0.85 5.05
C LEU A 160 3.06 0.38 4.80
N ALA A 161 3.45 1.25 3.85
CA ALA A 161 2.61 2.37 3.43
C ALA A 161 1.25 1.94 2.86
N GLN A 162 1.18 0.83 2.12
CA GLN A 162 -0.06 0.23 1.62
C GLN A 162 -0.96 -0.25 2.76
N LEU A 163 -0.36 -0.86 3.78
CA LEU A 163 -1.07 -1.33 4.96
C LEU A 163 -1.71 -0.15 5.69
N PHE A 164 -1.00 0.98 5.85
CA PHE A 164 -1.60 2.20 6.40
C PHE A 164 -2.71 2.77 5.51
N LEU A 165 -2.57 2.73 4.18
CA LEU A 165 -3.61 3.15 3.24
C LEU A 165 -4.91 2.37 3.49
N PHE A 166 -4.82 1.05 3.54
CA PHE A 166 -5.98 0.18 3.75
C PHE A 166 -6.63 0.43 5.11
N TYR A 167 -5.83 0.66 6.16
CA TYR A 167 -6.41 1.01 7.45
C TYR A 167 -7.16 2.34 7.46
N GLY A 168 -6.59 3.37 6.83
CA GLY A 168 -7.25 4.67 6.68
C GLY A 168 -8.58 4.55 5.93
N LEU A 169 -8.59 3.75 4.86
CA LEU A 169 -9.81 3.45 4.08
C LEU A 169 -10.85 2.66 4.88
N ALA A 170 -10.43 1.75 5.75
CA ALA A 170 -11.31 0.93 6.58
C ALA A 170 -11.89 1.69 7.79
N THR A 171 -11.33 2.84 8.14
CA THR A 171 -11.73 3.68 9.28
C THR A 171 -12.29 5.04 8.86
N ASP A 172 -12.60 5.22 7.58
CA ASP A 172 -13.11 6.48 6.98
C ASP A 172 -12.21 7.71 7.22
N HIS A 173 -10.91 7.49 7.44
CA HIS A 173 -9.92 8.54 7.65
C HIS A 173 -9.16 8.88 6.37
N TYR A 174 -9.78 9.69 5.50
CA TYR A 174 -9.24 10.04 4.19
C TYR A 174 -8.03 10.99 4.21
N ALA A 175 -7.66 11.58 5.35
CA ALA A 175 -6.50 12.49 5.42
C ALA A 175 -5.18 11.80 5.03
N TYR A 176 -5.07 10.48 5.21
CA TYR A 176 -3.92 9.71 4.72
C TYR A 176 -3.78 9.74 3.19
N ILE A 177 -4.89 9.79 2.46
CA ILE A 177 -4.92 9.81 1.00
C ILE A 177 -4.32 11.12 0.49
N ILE A 178 -4.58 12.23 1.19
CA ILE A 178 -4.01 13.53 0.87
C ILE A 178 -2.48 13.48 1.04
N ILE A 179 -2.00 12.94 2.16
CA ILE A 179 -0.55 12.75 2.41
C ILE A 179 0.08 11.93 1.29
N LEU A 180 -0.51 10.77 0.97
CA LEU A 180 0.00 9.89 -0.08
C LEU A 180 0.01 10.57 -1.46
N SER A 181 -1.03 11.36 -1.78
CA SER A 181 -1.13 12.08 -3.04
C SER A 181 -0.05 13.14 -3.19
N VAL A 182 0.23 13.93 -2.14
CA VAL A 182 1.30 14.93 -2.13
C VAL A 182 2.66 14.26 -2.33
N PHE A 183 2.92 13.16 -1.62
CA PHE A 183 4.16 12.41 -1.78
C PHE A 183 4.33 11.81 -3.17
N THR A 184 3.25 11.33 -3.78
CA THR A 184 3.30 10.79 -5.15
C THR A 184 3.71 11.87 -6.14
N VAL A 185 3.11 13.07 -6.05
CA VAL A 185 3.49 14.20 -6.92
C VAL A 185 4.93 14.63 -6.67
N PHE A 186 5.33 14.73 -5.41
CA PHE A 186 6.69 15.12 -5.04
C PHE A 186 7.74 14.12 -5.53
N GLN A 187 7.48 12.82 -5.39
CA GLN A 187 8.35 11.77 -5.92
C GLN A 187 8.50 11.88 -7.43
N LEU A 188 7.40 12.10 -8.17
CA LEU A 188 7.46 12.29 -9.62
C LEU A 188 8.35 13.47 -10.01
N LEU A 189 8.22 14.61 -9.33
CA LEU A 189 9.04 15.79 -9.59
C LEU A 189 10.52 15.50 -9.36
N ILE A 190 10.88 14.90 -8.23
CA ILE A 190 12.28 14.55 -7.92
C ILE A 190 12.84 13.60 -8.97
N MET A 191 12.08 12.58 -9.38
CA MET A 191 12.53 11.61 -10.39
C MET A 191 12.78 12.27 -11.74
N THR A 192 12.02 13.30 -12.13
CA THR A 192 12.31 14.06 -13.36
C THR A 192 13.56 14.91 -13.28
N MET A 193 13.95 15.38 -12.09
CA MET A 193 15.16 16.20 -11.91
C MET A 193 16.44 15.37 -11.73
N PHE A 194 16.33 14.16 -11.15
CA PHE A 194 17.46 13.29 -10.84
C PHE A 194 17.38 11.95 -11.59
N HIS A 195 17.91 11.92 -12.82
CA HIS A 195 17.85 10.76 -13.72
C HIS A 195 19.22 10.40 -14.34
N SER A 196 20.33 10.73 -13.68
CA SER A 196 21.67 10.51 -14.25
C SER A 196 22.10 9.04 -14.24
N ASP A 197 21.58 8.23 -13.31
CA ASP A 197 21.94 6.81 -13.18
C ASP A 197 20.77 5.95 -12.64
N ILE A 198 20.76 4.65 -12.98
CA ILE A 198 19.73 3.70 -12.57
C ILE A 198 19.74 3.46 -11.04
N VAL A 199 20.90 3.55 -10.39
CA VAL A 199 21.01 3.41 -8.93
C VAL A 199 20.47 4.65 -8.23
N GLN A 200 20.77 5.84 -8.77
CA GLN A 200 20.21 7.09 -8.26
C GLN A 200 18.68 7.09 -8.32
N PHE A 201 18.12 6.59 -9.43
CA PHE A 201 16.68 6.46 -9.61
C PHE A 201 16.05 5.56 -8.52
N ALA A 202 16.67 4.42 -8.24
CA ALA A 202 16.24 3.51 -7.17
C ALA A 202 16.36 4.15 -5.77
N MET A 203 17.41 4.93 -5.51
CA MET A 203 17.61 5.63 -4.23
C MET A 203 16.51 6.67 -3.97
N VAL A 204 16.08 7.41 -4.99
CA VAL A 204 14.97 8.36 -4.87
C VAL A 204 13.69 7.66 -4.41
N ILE A 205 13.41 6.48 -4.96
CA ILE A 205 12.25 5.66 -4.57
C ILE A 205 12.40 5.16 -3.13
N LEU A 206 13.58 4.69 -2.75
CA LEU A 206 13.85 4.25 -1.38
C LEU A 206 13.62 5.37 -0.36
N ILE A 207 14.20 6.56 -0.60
CA ILE A 207 14.04 7.71 0.29
C ILE A 207 12.57 8.13 0.37
N SER A 208 11.86 8.12 -0.77
CA SER A 208 10.43 8.43 -0.82
C SER A 208 9.61 7.41 -0.03
N ALA A 209 9.89 6.12 -0.19
CA ALA A 209 9.23 5.03 0.52
C ALA A 209 9.43 5.13 2.04
N ILE A 210 10.67 5.39 2.49
CA ILE A 210 11.00 5.58 3.90
C ILE A 210 10.27 6.82 4.45
N SER A 211 10.29 7.93 3.71
CA SER A 211 9.64 9.18 4.12
C SER A 211 8.14 9.01 4.29
N ILE A 212 7.49 8.35 3.32
CA ILE A 212 6.06 8.02 3.39
C ILE A 212 5.82 7.14 4.62
N CYS A 213 6.54 6.03 4.76
CA CYS A 213 6.36 5.11 5.87
C CYS A 213 6.53 5.79 7.24
N PHE A 214 7.52 6.67 7.38
CA PHE A 214 7.77 7.41 8.62
C PHE A 214 6.62 8.37 8.95
N ILE A 215 6.11 9.08 7.95
CA ILE A 215 4.97 9.98 8.11
C ILE A 215 3.69 9.21 8.38
N SER A 216 3.48 8.06 7.72
CA SER A 216 2.36 7.15 8.00
C SER A 216 2.37 6.69 9.45
N TRP A 217 3.55 6.31 9.96
CA TRP A 217 3.74 5.93 11.35
C TRP A 217 3.44 7.08 12.31
N ALA A 218 4.05 8.26 12.09
CA ALA A 218 3.85 9.43 12.93
C ALA A 218 2.37 9.89 12.95
N TYR A 219 1.71 9.89 11.80
CA TYR A 219 0.29 10.20 11.68
C TYR A 219 -0.57 9.23 12.49
N MET A 220 -0.26 7.93 12.42
CA MET A 220 -0.97 6.92 13.18
C MET A 220 -0.79 7.12 14.69
N GLU A 221 0.44 7.36 15.16
CA GLU A 221 0.73 7.59 16.58
C GLU A 221 -0.06 8.79 17.13
N VAL A 222 -0.09 9.90 16.37
CA VAL A 222 -0.88 11.10 16.75
C VAL A 222 -2.37 10.79 16.81
N GLN A 223 -2.89 9.96 15.90
CA GLN A 223 -4.29 9.54 15.95
C GLN A 223 -4.60 8.66 17.16
N LEU A 224 -3.70 7.73 17.51
CA LEU A 224 -3.85 6.88 18.70
C LEU A 224 -3.90 7.73 19.96
N LEU A 225 -3.00 8.71 20.10
CA LEU A 225 -2.95 9.62 21.24
C LEU A 225 -4.19 10.52 21.33
N ARG A 226 -4.72 11.00 20.20
CA ARG A 226 -5.97 11.78 20.17
C ARG A 226 -7.18 10.96 20.62
N LYS A 227 -7.24 9.68 20.23
CA LYS A 227 -8.35 8.79 20.57
C LYS A 227 -8.34 8.35 22.04
N ASP A 228 -7.17 8.20 22.65
CA ASP A 228 -7.05 7.96 24.10
C ASP A 228 -7.38 9.23 24.90
N ARG A 229 -6.98 10.40 24.43
CA ARG A 229 -7.22 11.67 25.13
C ARG A 229 -8.70 12.08 25.17
N GLY A 230 -9.44 11.90 24.08
CA GLY A 230 -10.88 12.19 24.04
C GLY A 230 -11.73 11.26 24.91
N ARG A 231 -11.22 10.06 25.22
CA ARG A 231 -11.92 9.06 26.05
C ARG A 231 -11.67 9.28 27.55
N GLY A 232 -10.52 9.84 27.91
CA GLY A 232 -10.22 10.24 29.29
C GLY A 232 -10.99 11.48 29.77
N ASP A 233 -11.56 12.27 28.85
CA ASP A 233 -12.46 13.38 29.18
C ASP A 233 -13.93 12.92 29.32
N GLU A 234 -14.40 11.96 28.49
CA GLU A 234 -15.75 11.35 28.65
C GLU A 234 -15.91 10.61 29.99
N ASP A 235 -14.90 9.84 30.43
CA ASP A 235 -14.92 9.16 31.74
C ASP A 235 -14.86 10.13 32.93
N ARG A 236 -14.40 11.39 32.73
CA ARG A 236 -14.40 12.43 33.78
C ARG A 236 -15.76 13.12 33.91
N ASP A 237 -16.49 13.28 32.82
CA ASP A 237 -17.82 13.90 32.81
C ASP A 237 -18.91 12.94 33.32
N GLU A 238 -18.80 11.63 33.09
CA GLU A 238 -19.74 10.64 33.67
C GLU A 238 -19.54 10.43 35.19
N GLY A 239 -18.38 10.83 35.73
CA GLY A 239 -18.06 10.73 37.17
C GLY A 239 -18.67 11.81 38.06
N PHE A 240 -19.34 12.82 37.49
CA PHE A 240 -19.92 13.94 38.24
C PHE A 240 -21.45 13.98 38.10
N THR A 241 -22.14 12.96 38.60
CA THR A 241 -23.56 13.09 38.96
C THR A 241 -23.64 13.56 40.41
N PRO A 242 -23.95 14.85 40.70
CA PRO A 242 -24.16 15.27 42.07
C PRO A 242 -25.34 14.49 42.67
N PRO A 243 -25.26 14.07 43.95
CA PRO A 243 -26.34 13.34 44.60
C PRO A 243 -27.60 14.21 44.55
N GLN A 244 -28.66 13.66 43.98
CA GLN A 244 -29.99 14.28 44.03
C GLN A 244 -30.41 14.32 45.50
N LEU A 245 -30.41 15.53 46.07
CA LEU A 245 -31.01 15.85 47.37
C LEU A 245 -32.50 16.15 47.18
#